data_AF-A0A024G7Q0-F1
#
_entry.id   AF-A0A024G7Q0-F1
#
_cell.length_a   1.000
_cell.length_b   1.000
_cell.length_c   1.000
_cell.angle_alpha   90.00
_cell.angle_beta   90.00
_cell.angle_gamma   90.00
#
_symmetry.space_group_name_H-M   'P 1'
#
loop_
_entity.id
_entity.type
_entity.pdbx_description
1 polymer ?
#
loop_
_entity_poly.entity_id
_entity_poly.type
_entity_poly.pdbx_seq_one_letter_code
_entity_poly.pdbx_strand_id
1 'polypeptide(L)'
;MGNVCDYYNKRESSQRRQLLQNGSQFDRKVVYFGLLKSMESIHLKMNATATRLEWTKLNDKRNKIEEIPISNIKVITAAGDNDLTLVSAGGEKLLELECPSPSIRDVWVELLEEICETVNSESEGHDEVIKEREESKKKYWQSRTAELEKREIEAAEKKKKLGLVGMKYTAQAMSRR
;
A
#
# COMPACT_ATOMS: atom_id res chain seq x y z
N MET A 1 32.97 11.20 -2.35
CA MET A 1 32.26 10.49 -3.44
C MET A 1 30.82 10.22 -3.00
N GLY A 2 29.94 11.22 -3.00
CA GLY A 2 28.61 11.13 -2.33
C GLY A 2 27.38 11.48 -3.17
N ASN A 3 27.50 11.81 -4.46
CA ASN A 3 26.38 12.47 -5.18
C ASN A 3 25.63 11.60 -6.19
N VAL A 4 26.04 10.34 -6.41
CA VAL A 4 25.39 9.49 -7.43
C VAL A 4 24.16 8.78 -6.89
N CYS A 5 24.16 8.34 -5.62
CA CYS A 5 22.99 7.69 -5.02
C CYS A 5 21.79 8.66 -4.83
N ASP A 6 22.04 9.92 -4.49
CA ASP A 6 20.97 10.91 -4.27
C ASP A 6 20.20 11.28 -5.55
N TYR A 7 20.86 11.23 -6.71
CA TYR A 7 20.23 11.58 -7.99
C TYR A 7 19.25 10.50 -8.46
N TYR A 8 19.61 9.22 -8.29
CA TYR A 8 18.71 8.10 -8.63
C TYR A 8 17.51 8.07 -7.68
N ASN A 9 17.72 8.25 -6.37
CA ASN A 9 16.64 8.32 -5.38
C ASN A 9 15.66 9.47 -5.68
N LYS A 10 16.15 10.68 -6.02
CA LYS A 10 15.28 11.82 -6.36
C LYS A 10 14.40 11.58 -7.59
N ARG A 11 14.94 10.89 -8.62
CA ARG A 11 14.19 10.58 -9.84
C ARG A 11 13.11 9.54 -9.58
N GLU A 12 13.46 8.50 -8.83
CA GLU A 12 12.53 7.45 -8.42
C GLU A 12 11.40 8.04 -7.54
N SER A 13 11.72 8.82 -6.50
CA SER A 13 10.72 9.50 -5.67
C SER A 13 9.82 10.44 -6.47
N SER A 14 10.31 11.05 -7.56
CA SER A 14 9.50 11.92 -8.41
C SER A 14 8.51 11.15 -9.29
N GLN A 15 8.94 10.04 -9.91
CA GLN A 15 8.04 9.15 -10.66
C GLN A 15 7.00 8.49 -9.75
N ARG A 16 7.42 8.12 -8.55
CA ARG A 16 6.59 7.56 -7.49
C ARG A 16 5.53 8.55 -7.02
N ARG A 17 5.88 9.83 -6.81
CA ARG A 17 4.91 10.90 -6.51
C ARG A 17 3.90 11.13 -7.64
N GLN A 18 4.30 10.98 -8.89
CA GLN A 18 3.36 11.09 -10.01
C GLN A 18 2.27 10.01 -9.98
N LEU A 19 2.55 8.81 -9.47
CA LEU A 19 1.53 7.77 -9.32
C LEU A 19 0.41 8.21 -8.38
N LEU A 20 0.77 8.81 -7.23
CA LEU A 20 -0.22 9.35 -6.30
C LEU A 20 -0.98 10.55 -6.88
N GLN A 21 -0.31 11.40 -7.67
CA GLN A 21 -0.95 12.57 -8.32
C GLN A 21 -1.92 12.16 -9.43
N ASN A 22 -1.60 11.12 -10.21
CA ASN A 22 -2.52 10.54 -11.19
C ASN A 22 -3.74 9.92 -10.49
N GLY A 23 -3.51 9.35 -9.31
CA GLY A 23 -4.55 8.75 -8.48
C GLY A 23 -4.88 7.32 -8.88
N SER A 24 -5.76 6.70 -8.11
CA SER A 24 -6.23 5.33 -8.33
C SER A 24 -7.65 5.18 -7.81
N GLN A 25 -8.36 4.18 -8.33
CA GLN A 25 -9.70 3.84 -7.88
C GLN A 25 -9.64 2.90 -6.68
N PHE A 26 -10.49 3.16 -5.69
CA PHE A 26 -10.64 2.37 -4.46
C PHE A 26 -12.11 2.20 -4.11
N ASP A 27 -12.44 1.18 -3.34
CA ASP A 27 -13.74 1.07 -2.69
C ASP A 27 -13.65 1.52 -1.24
N ARG A 28 -14.26 2.67 -0.92
CA ARG A 28 -14.31 3.24 0.41
C ARG A 28 -15.35 2.53 1.26
N LYS A 29 -14.94 2.01 2.41
CA LYS A 29 -15.82 1.46 3.44
C LYS A 29 -16.43 2.61 4.24
N VAL A 30 -17.75 2.75 4.18
CA VAL A 30 -18.49 3.72 4.98
C VAL A 30 -19.00 3.00 6.23
N VAL A 31 -18.39 3.28 7.37
CA VAL A 31 -18.71 2.65 8.65
C VAL A 31 -19.50 3.64 9.51
N TYR A 32 -20.57 3.16 10.15
CA TYR A 32 -21.40 3.93 11.06
C TYR A 32 -21.64 3.12 12.34
N PHE A 33 -21.24 3.66 13.49
CA PHE A 33 -21.25 2.94 14.78
C PHE A 33 -20.60 1.55 14.73
N GLY A 34 -19.45 1.45 14.06
CA GLY A 34 -18.70 0.19 13.94
C GLY A 34 -19.30 -0.84 12.98
N LEU A 35 -20.43 -0.53 12.33
CA LEU A 35 -21.06 -1.39 11.33
C LEU A 35 -20.80 -0.85 9.92
N LEU A 36 -20.39 -1.74 9.01
CA LEU A 36 -20.26 -1.40 7.59
C LEU A 36 -21.64 -1.08 7.02
N LYS A 37 -21.83 0.18 6.62
CA LYS A 37 -23.09 0.68 6.07
C LYS A 37 -23.14 0.51 4.56
N SER A 38 -22.04 0.82 3.87
CA SER A 38 -21.94 0.74 2.41
C SER A 38 -20.48 0.73 1.96
N MET A 39 -20.25 0.34 0.71
CA MET A 39 -19.00 0.58 -0.01
C MET A 39 -19.24 1.53 -1.17
N GLU A 40 -18.31 2.47 -1.36
CA GLU A 40 -18.42 3.51 -2.38
C GLU A 40 -17.15 3.53 -3.23
N SER A 41 -17.29 3.37 -4.55
CA SER A 41 -16.14 3.52 -5.45
C SER A 41 -15.74 5.00 -5.56
N ILE A 42 -14.49 5.28 -5.20
CA ILE A 42 -13.90 6.62 -5.21
C ILE A 42 -12.64 6.64 -6.09
N HIS A 43 -12.33 7.81 -6.64
CA HIS A 43 -11.03 8.10 -7.23
C HIS A 43 -10.25 8.92 -6.22
N LEU A 44 -9.18 8.36 -5.68
CA LEU A 44 -8.31 9.01 -4.71
C LEU A 44 -7.03 9.45 -5.41
N LYS A 45 -6.59 10.67 -5.16
CA LYS A 45 -5.33 11.22 -5.66
C LYS A 45 -4.70 12.15 -4.63
N MET A 46 -3.44 12.46 -4.85
CA MET A 46 -2.75 13.49 -4.11
C MET A 46 -2.77 14.81 -4.88
N ASN A 47 -2.89 15.92 -4.15
CA ASN A 47 -2.82 17.23 -4.76
C ASN A 47 -1.41 17.57 -5.28
N ALA A 48 -1.29 18.60 -6.11
CA ALA A 48 -0.03 18.95 -6.77
C ALA A 48 1.10 19.29 -5.77
N THR A 49 0.76 19.82 -4.60
CA THR A 49 1.71 20.22 -3.56
C THR A 49 2.03 19.10 -2.56
N ALA A 50 1.45 17.90 -2.71
CA ALA A 50 1.62 16.77 -1.78
C ALA A 50 1.25 17.09 -0.31
N THR A 51 0.33 18.03 -0.12
CA THR A 51 -0.15 18.45 1.21
C THR A 51 -1.51 17.87 1.57
N ARG A 52 -2.27 17.39 0.57
CA ARG A 52 -3.63 16.88 0.74
C ARG A 52 -3.87 15.65 -0.12
N LEU A 53 -4.61 14.70 0.45
CA LEU A 53 -5.31 13.67 -0.30
C LEU A 53 -6.69 14.19 -0.68
N GLU A 54 -7.04 14.03 -1.95
CA GLU A 54 -8.31 14.46 -2.52
C GLU A 54 -9.01 13.23 -3.11
N TRP A 55 -10.31 13.08 -2.84
CA TRP A 55 -11.10 12.06 -3.53
C TRP A 55 -12.46 12.55 -3.97
N THR A 56 -12.97 11.91 -5.01
CA THR A 56 -14.32 12.07 -5.53
C THR A 56 -14.99 10.72 -5.66
N LYS A 57 -16.31 10.67 -5.45
CA LYS A 57 -17.10 9.46 -5.72
C LYS A 57 -17.30 9.33 -7.23
N LEU A 58 -17.03 8.16 -7.81
CA LEU A 58 -17.10 7.97 -9.27
C LEU A 58 -18.51 8.22 -9.86
N ASN A 59 -19.55 7.96 -9.08
CA ASN A 59 -20.95 8.08 -9.52
C ASN A 59 -21.67 9.32 -8.95
N ASP A 60 -20.95 10.26 -8.34
CA ASP A 60 -21.56 11.46 -7.79
C ASP A 60 -21.73 12.55 -8.85
N LYS A 61 -22.99 12.85 -9.20
CA LYS A 61 -23.35 13.91 -10.15
C LYS A 61 -22.88 15.31 -9.74
N ARG A 62 -22.55 15.50 -8.45
CA ARG A 62 -22.10 16.79 -7.92
C ARG A 62 -20.59 16.98 -8.03
N ASN A 63 -19.83 15.93 -8.36
CA ASN A 63 -18.36 15.94 -8.39
C ASN A 63 -17.76 16.61 -7.14
N LYS A 64 -18.33 16.34 -5.96
CA LYS A 64 -17.84 16.92 -4.71
C LYS A 64 -16.47 16.32 -4.39
N ILE A 65 -15.47 17.18 -4.21
CA ILE A 65 -14.15 16.80 -3.75
C ILE A 65 -14.15 16.79 -2.22
N GLU A 66 -13.73 15.68 -1.64
CA GLU A 66 -13.42 15.55 -0.22
C GLU A 66 -11.90 15.52 -0.05
N GLU A 67 -11.40 16.08 1.06
CA GLU A 67 -9.97 16.27 1.29
C GLU A 67 -9.53 15.82 2.69
N ILE A 68 -8.34 15.23 2.78
CA ILE A 68 -7.62 14.97 4.04
C ILE A 68 -6.25 15.67 3.96
N PRO A 69 -5.95 16.61 4.88
CA PRO A 69 -4.60 17.11 5.05
C PRO A 69 -3.65 15.98 5.43
N ILE A 70 -2.50 15.88 4.76
CA ILE A 70 -1.48 14.86 5.04
C ILE A 70 -0.98 14.95 6.49
N SER A 71 -0.86 16.17 7.01
CA SER A 71 -0.48 16.44 8.41
C SER A 71 -1.41 15.77 9.43
N ASN A 72 -2.65 15.45 9.05
CA ASN A 72 -3.60 14.81 9.95
C ASN A 72 -3.43 13.28 9.98
N ILE A 73 -2.69 12.70 9.04
CA ILE A 73 -2.48 11.25 8.94
C ILE A 73 -1.29 10.87 9.80
N LYS A 74 -1.52 10.06 10.82
CA LYS A 74 -0.48 9.57 11.73
C LYS A 74 -0.05 8.15 11.40
N VAL A 75 -1.02 7.26 11.16
CA VAL A 75 -0.76 5.85 10.90
C VAL A 75 -1.47 5.43 9.63
N ILE A 76 -0.72 4.72 8.79
CA ILE A 76 -1.24 4.06 7.59
C ILE A 76 -1.14 2.57 7.88
N THR A 77 -2.25 1.85 7.74
CA THR A 77 -2.30 0.43 8.06
C THR A 77 -2.78 -0.35 6.85
N ALA A 78 -2.09 -1.44 6.54
CA ALA A 78 -2.54 -2.45 5.60
C ALA A 78 -3.04 -3.66 6.37
N ALA A 79 -4.19 -4.20 5.97
CA ALA A 79 -4.74 -5.42 6.52
C ALA A 79 -5.16 -6.38 5.41
N GLY A 80 -5.07 -7.69 5.67
CA GLY A 80 -5.43 -8.72 4.69
C GLY A 80 -4.65 -8.60 3.38
N ASP A 81 -5.32 -8.77 2.24
CA ASP A 81 -4.74 -8.63 0.90
C ASP A 81 -4.94 -7.23 0.30
N ASN A 82 -6.08 -6.60 0.58
CA ASN A 82 -6.52 -5.39 -0.14
C ASN A 82 -6.86 -4.21 0.78
N ASP A 83 -6.93 -4.39 2.10
CA ASP A 83 -7.41 -3.31 2.97
C ASP A 83 -6.31 -2.30 3.26
N LEU A 84 -6.68 -1.02 3.15
CA LEU A 84 -5.85 0.14 3.48
C LEU A 84 -6.65 1.08 4.39
N THR A 85 -6.11 1.43 5.55
CA THR A 85 -6.77 2.35 6.49
C THR A 85 -5.83 3.47 6.92
N LEU A 86 -6.34 4.71 6.83
CA LEU A 86 -5.67 5.93 7.28
C LEU A 86 -6.24 6.33 8.64
N VAL A 87 -5.35 6.56 9.61
CA VAL A 87 -5.71 6.87 11.00
C VAL A 87 -5.07 8.19 11.41
N SER A 88 -5.84 9.03 12.09
CA SER A 88 -5.41 10.31 12.62
C SER A 88 -4.53 10.17 13.86
N ALA A 89 -3.87 11.25 14.27
CA ALA A 89 -3.12 11.29 15.52
C ALA A 89 -3.98 10.99 16.77
N GLY A 90 -5.29 11.28 16.71
CA GLY A 90 -6.24 10.96 17.78
C GLY A 90 -6.75 9.52 17.76
N GLY A 91 -6.27 8.67 16.85
CA GLY A 91 -6.73 7.28 16.69
C GLY A 91 -8.03 7.13 15.89
N GLU A 92 -8.57 8.23 15.35
CA GLU A 92 -9.76 8.20 14.50
C GLU A 92 -9.42 7.68 13.10
N LYS A 93 -10.23 6.77 12.56
CA LYS A 93 -10.10 6.33 11.17
C LYS A 93 -10.59 7.43 10.23
N LEU A 94 -9.67 8.02 9.47
CA LEU A 94 -9.95 9.07 8.50
C LEU A 94 -10.53 8.48 7.20
N LEU A 95 -10.00 7.31 6.78
CA LEU A 95 -10.41 6.66 5.55
C LEU A 95 -10.15 5.16 5.64
N GLU A 96 -11.15 4.35 5.29
CA GLU A 96 -11.05 2.89 5.16
C GLU A 96 -11.30 2.52 3.71
N LEU A 97 -10.35 1.84 3.08
CA LEU A 97 -10.33 1.53 1.66
C LEU A 97 -10.09 0.05 1.42
N GLU A 98 -10.67 -0.43 0.33
CA GLU A 98 -10.30 -1.68 -0.31
C GLU A 98 -9.62 -1.35 -1.65
N CYS A 99 -8.39 -1.82 -1.79
CA CYS A 99 -7.57 -1.65 -2.98
C CYS A 99 -7.93 -2.71 -4.03
N PRO A 100 -7.84 -2.38 -5.32
CA PRO A 100 -8.14 -3.32 -6.40
C PRO A 100 -7.13 -4.47 -6.50
N SER A 101 -5.94 -4.33 -5.90
CA SER A 101 -4.95 -5.39 -5.79
C SER A 101 -3.98 -5.14 -4.63
N PRO A 102 -3.31 -6.20 -4.13
CA PRO A 102 -2.28 -6.06 -3.11
C PRO A 102 -1.11 -5.17 -3.57
N SER A 103 -0.73 -5.26 -4.85
CA SER A 103 0.34 -4.44 -5.41
C SER A 103 0.02 -2.94 -5.35
N ILE A 104 -1.23 -2.56 -5.63
CA ILE A 104 -1.66 -1.16 -5.54
C ILE A 104 -1.68 -0.71 -4.09
N ARG A 105 -2.23 -1.51 -3.18
CA ARG A 105 -2.21 -1.22 -1.74
C ARG A 105 -0.80 -0.95 -1.25
N ASP A 106 0.12 -1.86 -1.56
CA ASP A 106 1.50 -1.83 -1.11
C ASP A 106 2.24 -0.57 -1.58
N VAL A 107 2.09 -0.23 -2.86
CA VAL A 107 2.65 1.02 -3.42
C VAL A 107 2.06 2.23 -2.71
N TRP A 108 0.74 2.26 -2.50
CA TRP A 108 0.10 3.40 -1.83
C TRP A 108 0.54 3.55 -0.37
N VAL A 109 0.68 2.45 0.38
CA VAL A 109 1.20 2.47 1.75
C VAL A 109 2.60 3.07 1.77
N GLU A 110 3.51 2.52 0.97
CA GLU A 110 4.91 2.92 0.95
C GLU A 110 5.08 4.40 0.60
N LEU A 111 4.35 4.88 -0.40
CA LEU A 111 4.42 6.27 -0.84
C LEU A 111 3.78 7.24 0.14
N LEU A 112 2.65 6.88 0.74
CA LEU A 112 2.02 7.73 1.74
C LEU A 112 2.87 7.81 3.01
N GLU A 113 3.54 6.73 3.40
CA GLU A 113 4.47 6.74 4.54
C GLU A 113 5.64 7.68 4.29
N GLU A 114 6.32 7.59 3.12
CA GLU A 114 7.42 8.49 2.76
C GLU A 114 7.01 9.97 2.79
N ILE A 115 5.82 10.28 2.28
CA ILE A 115 5.30 11.65 2.25
C ILE A 115 4.91 12.13 3.65
N CYS A 116 4.26 11.28 4.44
CA CYS A 116 3.94 11.61 5.83
C CYS A 116 5.21 11.78 6.66
N GLU A 117 6.27 11.01 6.41
CA GLU A 117 7.59 11.21 7.03
C GLU A 117 8.12 12.60 6.66
N THR A 118 8.16 12.94 5.36
CA THR A 118 8.68 14.23 4.88
C THR A 118 7.94 15.42 5.51
N VAL A 119 6.61 15.41 5.48
CA VAL A 119 5.78 16.51 6.00
C VAL A 119 5.89 16.65 7.52
N ASN A 120 6.03 15.55 8.26
CA ASN A 120 6.16 15.60 9.72
C ASN A 120 7.60 15.88 10.19
N SER A 121 8.61 15.62 9.35
CA SER A 121 10.02 15.90 9.68
C SER A 121 10.38 17.38 9.59
N GLU A 122 9.65 18.15 8.77
CA GLU A 122 9.81 19.60 8.65
C GLU A 122 9.20 20.37 9.84
N SER A 123 8.44 19.68 10.70
CA SER A 123 7.92 20.17 11.97
C SER A 123 8.88 19.77 13.10
N GLU A 124 9.77 20.67 13.50
CA GLU A 124 10.81 20.42 14.52
C GLU A 124 10.30 19.68 15.78
N GLY A 125 10.98 18.56 16.09
CA GLY A 125 11.01 17.94 17.41
C GLY A 125 10.18 16.67 17.58
N HIS A 126 10.70 15.48 17.22
CA HIS A 126 10.12 14.22 17.71
C HIS A 126 10.99 12.95 17.52
N ASP A 127 12.12 12.84 18.23
CA ASP A 127 12.96 11.61 18.21
C ASP A 127 12.23 10.34 18.69
N GLU A 128 11.30 10.47 19.64
CA GLU A 128 10.58 9.30 20.18
C GLU A 128 9.49 8.75 19.24
N VAL A 129 8.84 9.63 18.47
CA VAL A 129 7.81 9.22 17.49
C VAL A 129 8.45 8.55 16.28
N ILE A 130 9.67 8.94 15.92
CA ILE A 130 10.42 8.30 14.85
C ILE A 130 10.71 6.84 15.24
N LYS A 131 11.14 6.59 16.48
CA LYS A 131 11.50 5.25 16.96
C LYS A 131 10.33 4.27 16.96
N GLU A 132 9.16 4.67 17.47
CA GLU A 132 7.95 3.82 17.47
C GLU A 132 7.45 3.52 16.05
N ARG A 133 7.64 4.47 15.13
CA ARG A 133 7.27 4.32 13.72
C ARG A 133 8.25 3.43 12.95
N GLU A 134 9.54 3.53 13.22
CA GLU A 134 10.57 2.63 12.68
C GLU A 134 10.34 1.18 13.12
N GLU A 135 9.94 0.95 14.38
CA GLU A 135 9.58 -0.39 14.86
C GLU A 135 8.35 -0.94 14.13
N SER A 136 7.35 -0.09 13.89
CA SER A 136 6.15 -0.46 13.13
C SER A 136 6.48 -0.78 11.67
N LYS A 137 7.35 0.02 11.04
CA LYS A 137 7.88 -0.21 9.69
C LYS A 137 8.65 -1.52 9.61
N LYS A 138 9.52 -1.80 10.59
CA LYS A 138 10.28 -3.05 10.67
C LYS A 138 9.35 -4.26 10.81
N LYS A 139 8.32 -4.17 11.65
CA LYS A 139 7.31 -5.24 11.79
C LYS A 139 6.54 -5.46 10.48
N TYR A 140 6.15 -4.38 9.80
CA TYR A 140 5.48 -4.47 8.51
C TYR A 140 6.37 -5.15 7.45
N TRP A 141 7.62 -4.71 7.30
CA TRP A 141 8.55 -5.30 6.35
C TRP A 141 8.86 -6.76 6.66
N GLN A 142 9.04 -7.11 7.94
CA GLN A 142 9.22 -8.52 8.36
C GLN A 142 8.00 -9.38 8.02
N SER A 143 6.79 -8.87 8.27
CA SER A 143 5.55 -9.56 7.93
C SER A 143 5.40 -9.73 6.42
N ARG A 144 5.75 -8.69 5.65
CA ARG A 144 5.71 -8.71 4.18
C ARG A 144 6.72 -9.70 3.59
N THR A 145 7.95 -9.71 4.09
CA THR A 145 8.97 -10.67 3.62
C THR A 145 8.55 -12.11 3.92
N ALA A 146 8.00 -12.36 5.11
CA ALA A 146 7.50 -13.68 5.47
C ALA A 146 6.31 -14.11 4.60
N GLU A 147 5.42 -13.18 4.23
CA GLU A 147 4.30 -13.46 3.34
C GLU A 147 4.76 -13.76 1.90
N LEU A 148 5.73 -12.98 1.38
CA LEU A 148 6.31 -13.22 0.07
C LEU A 148 7.02 -14.58 -0.01
N GLU A 149 7.84 -14.91 1.01
CA GLU A 149 8.49 -16.22 1.11
C GLU A 149 7.47 -17.36 1.15
N LYS A 150 6.38 -17.20 1.89
CA LYS A 150 5.30 -18.20 1.94
C LYS A 150 4.67 -18.42 0.57
N ARG A 151 4.39 -17.35 -0.19
CA ARG A 151 3.87 -17.45 -1.56
C ARG A 151 4.86 -18.13 -2.49
N GLU A 152 6.16 -17.88 -2.32
CA GLU A 152 7.21 -18.54 -3.09
C GLU A 152 7.30 -20.04 -2.79
N ILE A 153 7.23 -20.42 -1.51
CA ILE A 153 7.21 -21.83 -1.08
C ILE A 153 5.97 -22.54 -1.64
N GLU A 154 4.79 -21.93 -1.57
CA GLU A 154 3.55 -22.53 -2.11
C GLU A 154 3.61 -22.68 -3.64
N ALA A 155 4.21 -21.71 -4.36
CA ALA A 155 4.44 -21.80 -5.80
C ALA A 155 5.47 -22.88 -6.14
N ALA A 156 6.55 -23.00 -5.37
CA ALA A 156 7.56 -24.03 -5.52
C ALA A 156 7.00 -25.43 -5.23
N GLU A 157 6.16 -25.60 -4.21
CA GLU A 157 5.47 -26.86 -3.93
C GLU A 157 4.49 -27.25 -5.03
N LYS A 158 3.70 -26.30 -5.55
CA LYS A 158 2.83 -26.54 -6.71
C LYS A 158 3.65 -26.96 -7.93
N LYS A 159 4.79 -26.29 -8.18
CA LYS A 159 5.73 -26.65 -9.26
C LYS A 159 6.33 -28.05 -9.05
N LYS A 160 6.71 -28.41 -7.82
CA LYS A 160 7.24 -29.75 -7.48
C LYS A 160 6.19 -30.84 -7.69
N LYS A 161 4.93 -30.61 -7.28
CA LYS A 161 3.80 -31.53 -7.50
C LYS A 161 3.52 -31.72 -9.00
N LEU A 162 3.58 -30.66 -9.82
CA LEU A 162 3.44 -30.77 -11.27
C LEU A 162 4.61 -31.51 -11.94
N GLY A 163 5.86 -31.25 -11.53
CA GLY A 163 7.04 -31.92 -12.07
C GLY A 163 7.04 -33.44 -11.86
N LEU A 164 6.53 -33.90 -10.72
CA LEU A 164 6.36 -35.33 -10.41
C LEU A 164 5.32 -36.03 -11.30
N VAL A 165 4.27 -35.33 -11.74
CA VAL A 165 3.27 -35.88 -12.67
C VAL A 165 3.84 -35.98 -14.08
N GLY A 166 4.57 -34.96 -14.55
CA GLY A 166 5.24 -34.98 -15.87
C GLY A 166 6.33 -36.04 -16.00
N MET A 167 7.08 -36.33 -14.93
CA MET A 167 8.12 -37.37 -14.91
C MET A 167 7.57 -38.80 -15.00
N LYS A 168 6.36 -39.08 -14.47
CA LYS A 168 5.74 -40.41 -14.59
C LYS A 168 5.42 -40.76 -16.05
N TYR A 169 4.95 -39.80 -16.84
CA TYR A 169 4.65 -40.03 -18.26
C TYR A 169 5.91 -40.14 -19.13
N THR A 170 6.98 -39.41 -18.80
CA THR A 170 8.27 -39.52 -19.52
C THR A 170 9.01 -40.81 -19.20
N ALA A 171 8.98 -41.29 -17.95
CA ALA A 171 9.54 -42.60 -17.60
C ALA A 171 8.79 -43.76 -18.27
N GLN A 172 7.45 -43.66 -18.38
CA GLN A 172 6.63 -44.69 -19.03
C GLN A 172 6.81 -44.71 -20.56
N ALA A 173 7.13 -43.57 -21.18
CA ALA A 173 7.49 -43.49 -22.60
C ALA A 173 8.91 -43.99 -22.90
N MET A 174 9.86 -43.82 -21.98
CA MET A 174 11.24 -44.32 -22.09
C MET A 174 11.37 -45.83 -21.81
N SER A 175 10.46 -46.42 -21.02
CA SER A 175 10.41 -47.86 -20.75
C SER A 175 9.79 -48.69 -21.89
N ARG A 176 9.23 -48.05 -22.92
CA ARG A 176 8.62 -48.72 -24.09
C ARG A 176 9.47 -48.59 -25.36
N ARG A 177 10.79 -48.62 -25.22
CA ARG A 177 11.75 -48.78 -26.32
C ARG A 177 12.55 -50.06 -26.14
#